data_AF-A0A1H9EUY7-F1
#
_entry.id   AF-A0A1H9EUY7-F1
#
_cell.length_a   1.000
_cell.length_b   1.000
_cell.length_c   1.000
_cell.angle_alpha   90.00
_cell.angle_beta   90.00
_cell.angle_gamma   90.00
#
_symmetry.space_group_name_H-M   'P 1'
#
loop_
_entity.id
_entity.type
_entity.pdbx_description
1 polymer ?
#
loop_
_entity_poly.entity_id
_entity_poly.type
_entity_poly.pdbx_seq_one_letter_code
_entity_poly.pdbx_strand_id
1 'polypeptide(L)' 'MTLADPTLSHDAAPKDKATSSKSPDGLILLVVLVLLVLWGLSIFAFGVPGLYMPAVAAVPVIWVVLLMISRT' A
#
# COMPACT_ATOMS: atom_id res chain seq x y z
N MET A 1 -23.59 -12.01 -43.42
CA MET A 1 -23.07 -12.79 -42.27
C MET A 1 -21.64 -12.35 -42.05
N THR A 2 -21.47 -11.46 -41.08
CA THR A 2 -20.20 -10.85 -40.67
C THR A 2 -19.61 -11.63 -39.49
N LEU A 3 -18.30 -11.49 -39.29
CA LEU A 3 -17.49 -11.82 -38.11
C LEU A 3 -16.75 -13.17 -38.10
N ALA A 4 -15.52 -13.14 -38.63
CA ALA A 4 -14.35 -13.74 -37.98
C ALA A 4 -13.07 -13.18 -38.63
N ASP A 5 -12.54 -12.09 -38.09
CA ASP A 5 -11.12 -11.75 -38.27
C ASP A 5 -10.57 -11.35 -36.89
N PRO A 6 -10.11 -12.34 -36.08
CA PRO A 6 -9.31 -12.05 -34.92
C PRO A 6 -7.95 -11.59 -35.44
N THR A 7 -7.83 -10.31 -35.73
CA THR A 7 -6.54 -9.67 -35.94
C THR A 7 -5.70 -9.91 -34.69
N LEU A 8 -4.83 -10.89 -34.84
CA LEU A 8 -3.63 -11.23 -34.08
C LEU A 8 -2.68 -10.03 -34.04
N SER A 9 -3.14 -8.91 -33.50
CA SER A 9 -2.30 -7.77 -33.15
C SER A 9 -1.96 -7.88 -31.67
N HIS A 10 -1.35 -9.00 -31.31
CA HIS A 10 -0.64 -9.19 -30.04
C HIS A 10 0.86 -9.17 -30.30
N ASP A 11 1.34 -8.19 -31.05
CA ASP A 11 2.77 -7.95 -31.15
C ASP A 11 3.09 -6.48 -31.32
N ALA A 12 4.06 -6.05 -30.53
CA ALA A 12 4.69 -4.74 -30.48
C ALA A 12 3.84 -3.56 -29.95
N ALA A 13 3.35 -3.65 -28.72
CA ALA A 13 3.39 -2.47 -27.86
C ALA A 13 4.89 -2.18 -27.58
N PRO A 14 5.44 -1.01 -27.96
CA PRO A 14 6.76 -0.62 -27.54
C PRO A 14 6.81 -0.74 -26.02
N LYS A 15 7.83 -1.43 -25.48
CA LYS A 15 8.21 -1.25 -24.08
C LYS A 15 8.81 0.15 -23.99
N ASP A 16 7.95 1.15 -23.97
CA ASP A 16 8.33 2.50 -23.64
C ASP A 16 8.92 2.44 -22.24
N LYS A 17 10.24 2.59 -22.20
CA LYS A 17 10.99 3.10 -21.06
C LYS A 17 10.36 4.44 -20.70
N ALA A 18 9.24 4.40 -19.99
CA ALA A 18 8.65 5.57 -19.39
C ALA A 18 9.65 6.03 -18.34
N THR A 19 10.36 7.09 -18.69
CA THR A 19 11.00 8.05 -17.79
C THR A 19 10.41 7.92 -16.39
N SER A 20 11.22 7.40 -15.47
CA SER A 20 10.86 7.17 -14.08
C SER A 20 10.69 8.53 -13.38
N SER A 21 9.57 9.20 -13.66
CA SER A 21 8.88 9.94 -12.62
C SER A 21 8.51 8.86 -11.62
N LYS A 22 9.29 8.73 -10.54
CA LYS A 22 8.99 7.83 -9.43
C LYS A 22 7.65 8.27 -8.87
N SER A 23 6.56 7.76 -9.44
CA SER A 23 5.23 8.00 -8.93
C SER A 23 5.23 7.51 -7.49
N PRO A 24 4.69 8.31 -6.57
CA PRO A 24 4.75 8.01 -5.14
C PRO A 24 4.17 6.62 -4.83
N ASP A 25 3.33 6.07 -5.71
CA ASP A 25 2.78 4.71 -5.64
C ASP A 25 3.81 3.64 -5.28
N GLY A 26 4.98 3.64 -5.94
CA GLY A 26 6.04 2.65 -5.65
C GLY A 26 6.58 2.78 -4.23
N LEU A 27 6.67 4.01 -3.71
CA LEU A 27 7.12 4.30 -2.36
C LEU A 27 6.03 3.98 -1.33
N ILE A 28 4.77 4.30 -1.61
CA ILE A 28 3.63 3.93 -0.75
C ILE A 28 3.55 2.41 -0.60
N LEU A 29 3.63 1.65 -1.71
CA LEU A 29 3.58 0.19 -1.66
C LEU A 29 4.76 -0.39 -0.87
N LEU A 30 5.96 0.17 -1.01
CA LEU A 30 7.13 -0.22 -0.22
C LEU A 30 6.87 0.02 1.28
N VAL A 31 6.41 1.21 1.64
CA VAL A 31 6.13 1.57 3.05
C VAL A 31 5.07 0.63 3.65
N VAL A 32 3.98 0.38 2.93
CA VAL A 32 2.92 -0.55 3.38
C VAL A 32 3.47 -1.96 3.55
N LEU A 33 4.30 -2.44 2.62
CA LEU A 33 4.93 -3.77 2.72
C LEU A 33 5.83 -3.87 3.95
N VAL A 34 6.66 -2.87 4.21
CA VAL A 34 7.54 -2.83 5.41
C VAL A 34 6.70 -2.80 6.68
N LEU A 35 5.63 -2.00 6.71
CA LEU A 35 4.73 -1.93 7.85
C LEU A 35 4.08 -3.29 8.15
N LEU A 36 3.67 -4.00 7.10
CA LEU A 36 3.02 -5.31 7.21
C LEU A 36 4.00 -6.39 7.68
N VAL A 37 5.24 -6.37 7.17
CA VAL A 37 6.29 -7.29 7.61
C VAL A 37 6.67 -7.03 9.06
N LEU A 38 6.87 -5.77 9.44
CA LEU A 38 7.24 -5.39 10.81
C LEU A 38 6.11 -5.74 11.80
N TRP A 39 4.86 -5.55 11.40
CA TRP A 39 3.70 -5.97 12.17
C TRP A 39 3.62 -7.49 12.30
N GLY A 40 3.80 -8.23 11.20
CA GLY A 40 3.83 -9.69 11.21
C GLY A 40 4.93 -10.26 12.11
N LEU A 41 6.14 -9.67 12.08
CA LEU A 41 7.21 -10.01 13.01
C LEU A 41 6.83 -9.72 14.46
N SER A 42 6.13 -8.62 14.73
CA SER A 42 5.65 -8.30 16.08
C SER A 42 4.66 -9.35 16.58
N ILE A 43 3.75 -9.84 15.72
CA ILE A 43 2.83 -10.94 16.06
C ILE A 43 3.63 -12.23 16.33
N PHE A 44 4.64 -12.53 15.51
CA PHE A 44 5.44 -13.74 15.69
C PHE A 44 6.28 -13.71 16.98
N ALA A 45 6.90 -12.57 17.28
CA ALA A 45 7.80 -12.41 18.43
C ALA A 45 7.06 -12.32 19.77
N PHE A 46 5.87 -11.72 19.79
CA PHE A 46 5.14 -11.43 21.04
C PHE A 46 3.77 -12.10 21.11
N GLY A 47 3.24 -12.65 20.02
CA GLY A 47 1.93 -13.29 19.96
C GLY A 47 0.79 -12.28 20.05
N VAL A 48 -0.10 -12.52 21.02
CA VAL A 48 -1.30 -11.71 21.30
C VAL A 48 -0.98 -10.22 21.53
N PRO A 49 0.02 -9.83 22.35
CA PRO A 49 0.43 -8.41 22.45
C PRO A 49 0.93 -7.81 21.13
N GLY A 50 1.51 -8.61 20.23
CA GLY A 50 1.89 -8.14 18.89
C GLY A 50 0.70 -7.78 18.00
N LEU A 51 -0.44 -8.45 18.18
CA LEU A 51 -1.69 -8.12 17.49
C LEU A 51 -2.24 -6.75 17.93
N TYR A 52 -2.00 -6.35 19.19
CA TYR A 52 -2.48 -5.08 19.73
C TYR A 52 -1.56 -3.88 19.38
N MET A 53 -0.33 -4.10 18.89
CA MET A 53 0.60 -3.00 18.58
C MET A 53 0.04 -1.92 17.63
N PRO A 54 -0.63 -2.25 16.50
CA PRO A 54 -1.24 -1.24 15.64
C PRO A 54 -2.36 -0.47 16.35
N ALA A 55 -3.17 -1.17 17.16
CA ALA A 55 -4.28 -0.57 17.88
C ALA A 55 -3.76 0.40 18.96
N VAL A 56 -2.77 -0.03 19.76
CA VAL A 56 -2.15 0.79 20.81
C VAL A 56 -1.45 2.00 20.21
N ALA A 57 -0.80 1.88 19.05
CA ALA A 57 -0.21 3.01 18.35
C ALA A 57 -1.27 3.98 17.79
N ALA A 58 -2.41 3.48 17.33
CA ALA A 58 -3.50 4.31 16.80
C ALA A 58 -4.23 5.13 17.88
N VAL A 59 -4.34 4.62 19.12
CA VAL A 59 -5.01 5.32 20.23
C VAL A 59 -4.50 6.75 20.46
N PRO A 60 -3.19 7.00 20.69
CA PRO A 60 -2.67 8.36 20.87
C PRO A 60 -2.77 9.20 19.59
N VAL A 61 -2.66 8.59 18.41
CA VAL A 61 -2.79 9.31 17.12
C VAL A 61 -4.19 9.88 16.98
N ILE A 62 -5.22 9.06 17.19
CA ILE A 62 -6.62 9.50 17.14
C ILE A 62 -6.87 10.56 18.20
N TRP A 63 -6.33 10.40 19.41
CA TRP A 63 -6.46 11.39 20.47
C TRP A 63 -5.87 12.76 20.08
N VAL A 64 -4.67 12.79 19.47
CA VAL A 64 -4.05 14.03 18.97
C VAL A 64 -4.88 14.65 17.84
N VAL A 65 -5.41 13.85 16.92
CA VAL A 65 -6.27 14.32 15.83
C VAL A 65 -7.55 14.95 16.38
N LEU A 66 -8.21 14.29 17.34
CA LEU A 66 -9.39 14.81 18.02
C LEU A 66 -9.07 16.12 18.73
N LEU A 67 -7.98 16.17 19.49
CA LEU A 67 -7.53 17.38 20.16
C LEU A 67 -7.28 18.51 19.16
N MET A 68 -6.72 18.23 17.98
CA MET A 68 -6.48 19.19 16.91
C MET A 68 -7.75 19.78 16.32
N ILE A 69 -8.78 18.96 16.09
CA ILE A 69 -10.07 19.41 15.57
C ILE A 69 -10.88 20.14 16.65
N SER A 70 -10.78 19.74 17.92
CA SER A 70 -11.47 20.42 19.01
C SER A 70 -10.90 21.80 19.36
N ARG A 71 -9.66 22.09 18.97
CA ARG A 71 -8.97 23.37 19.25
C ARG A 71 -8.87 24.32 18.05
N THR A 72 -9.41 23.91 16.90
CA THR A 72 -9.73 24.78 15.76
C THR A 72 -11.14 25.31 15.90
#